data_AF-A0A380FJ48-F1
#
_entry.id   AF-A0A380FJ48-F1
#
_cell.length_a   1.000
_cell.length_b   1.000
_cell.length_c   1.000
_cell.angle_alpha   90.00
_cell.angle_beta   90.00
_cell.angle_gamma   90.00
#
_symmetry.space_group_name_H-M   'P 1'
#
loop_
_entity.id
_entity.type
_entity.pdbx_description
1 polymer ?
#
loop_
_entity_poly.entity_id
_entity_poly.type
_entity_poly.pdbx_seq_one_letter_code
_entity_poly.pdbx_strand_id
1 'polypeptide(L)'
;MILGEGNEKMSKSKGNVINPDDIVQSHGADTLRLYEMFMGPLDAAIAWSENGLDGSRRFLDRIWRLLVTEDDTLTDKVVAQNNKSLDKNLSPNCEKGNRRL
;
A
#
# COMPACT_ATOMS: atom_id res chain seq x y z
N MET A 1 7.44 -14.67 -3.51
CA MET A 1 8.61 -14.87 -2.59
C MET A 1 9.34 -13.55 -2.46
N ILE A 2 9.53 -13.01 -1.25
CA ILE A 2 10.21 -11.72 -1.09
C ILE A 2 11.73 -11.92 -1.14
N LEU A 3 12.39 -11.13 -1.97
CA LEU A 3 13.85 -11.11 -2.09
C LEU A 3 14.39 -9.96 -1.22
N GLY A 4 15.56 -10.15 -0.63
CA GLY A 4 16.28 -9.09 0.08
C GLY A 4 16.93 -8.11 -0.88
N GLU A 5 17.70 -7.17 -0.33
CA GLU A 5 18.45 -6.20 -1.11
C GLU A 5 19.35 -6.90 -2.15
N GLY A 6 19.31 -6.45 -3.40
CA GLY A 6 20.08 -7.05 -4.51
C GLY A 6 19.45 -8.29 -5.17
N ASN A 7 18.13 -8.53 -5.05
CA ASN A 7 17.42 -9.68 -5.63
C ASN A 7 17.85 -11.05 -5.07
N GLU A 8 18.49 -11.08 -3.90
CA GLU A 8 18.86 -12.33 -3.27
C GLU A 8 17.73 -12.90 -2.43
N LYS A 9 17.54 -14.23 -2.47
CA LYS A 9 16.61 -14.89 -1.55
C LYS A 9 17.03 -14.62 -0.10
N MET A 10 16.08 -14.15 0.72
CA MET A 10 16.31 -13.98 2.16
C MET A 10 16.51 -15.35 2.84
N SER A 11 17.57 -15.47 3.63
CA SER A 11 17.80 -16.65 4.48
C SER A 11 18.58 -16.31 5.75
N LYS A 12 18.26 -16.99 6.86
CA LYS A 12 18.99 -16.83 8.13
C LYS A 12 20.48 -17.11 8.00
N SER A 13 20.88 -18.05 7.15
CA SER A 13 22.28 -18.39 6.88
C SER A 13 23.04 -17.29 6.12
N LYS A 14 22.34 -16.45 5.35
CA LYS A 14 22.94 -15.35 4.59
C LYS A 14 22.97 -14.03 5.35
N GLY A 15 22.32 -13.94 6.51
CA GLY A 15 22.28 -12.72 7.32
C GLY A 15 21.50 -11.56 6.69
N ASN A 16 20.76 -11.80 5.61
CA ASN A 16 19.99 -10.79 4.88
C ASN A 16 18.48 -10.84 5.22
N VAL A 17 18.13 -11.39 6.38
CA VAL A 17 16.74 -11.44 6.86
C VAL A 17 16.38 -10.12 7.47
N ILE A 18 15.27 -9.54 7.03
CA ILE A 18 14.71 -8.33 7.61
C ILE A 18 13.79 -8.74 8.76
N ASN A 19 14.03 -8.16 9.93
CA ASN A 19 13.22 -8.41 11.11
C ASN A 19 11.94 -7.56 11.02
N PRO A 20 10.74 -8.16 11.00
CA PRO A 20 9.49 -7.41 10.94
C PRO A 20 9.29 -6.51 12.17
N ASP A 21 9.79 -6.90 13.35
CA ASP A 21 9.61 -6.12 14.57
C ASP A 21 10.29 -4.74 14.48
N ASP A 22 11.47 -4.69 13.86
CA ASP A 22 12.23 -3.45 13.65
C ASP A 22 11.47 -2.51 12.68
N ILE A 23 10.83 -3.09 11.66
CA ILE A 23 10.00 -2.35 10.70
C ILE A 23 8.74 -1.82 11.38
N VAL A 24 8.08 -2.64 12.21
CA VAL A 24 6.91 -2.22 12.97
C VAL A 24 7.25 -1.11 13.95
N GLN A 25 8.40 -1.18 14.62
CA GLN A 25 8.85 -0.15 15.55
C GLN A 25 9.15 1.19 14.86
N SER A 26 9.71 1.15 13.66
CA SER A 26 10.10 2.35 12.90
C SER A 26 8.97 2.97 12.08
N HIS A 27 8.16 2.16 11.40
CA HIS A 27 7.16 2.62 10.41
C HIS A 27 5.72 2.28 10.79
N GLY A 28 5.51 1.40 11.77
CA GLY A 28 4.21 0.91 12.17
C GLY A 28 3.74 -0.30 11.35
N ALA A 29 2.88 -1.11 11.98
CA ALA A 29 2.38 -2.37 11.39
C ALA A 29 1.57 -2.15 10.10
N ASP A 30 0.79 -1.07 10.02
CA ASP A 30 -0.07 -0.83 8.86
C ASP A 30 0.73 -0.40 7.63
N THR A 31 1.86 0.28 7.81
CA THR A 31 2.78 0.61 6.71
C THR A 31 3.35 -0.66 6.09
N LEU A 32 3.77 -1.63 6.92
CA LEU A 32 4.29 -2.93 6.46
C LEU A 32 3.23 -3.69 5.65
N ARG A 33 2.02 -3.85 6.20
CA ARG A 33 0.93 -4.56 5.51
C ARG A 33 0.54 -3.90 4.20
N LEU A 34 0.44 -2.56 4.18
CA LEU A 34 0.11 -1.82 2.97
C LEU A 34 1.21 -1.99 1.91
N TYR A 35 2.47 -1.89 2.34
CA TYR A 35 3.62 -2.08 1.46
C TYR A 35 3.60 -3.48 0.82
N GLU A 36 3.39 -4.54 1.61
CA GLU A 36 3.27 -5.91 1.09
C GLU A 36 2.16 -6.05 0.04
N MET A 37 1.00 -5.40 0.26
CA MET A 37 -0.11 -5.42 -0.70
C MET A 37 0.17 -4.59 -1.96
N PHE A 38 0.99 -3.54 -1.88
CA PHE A 38 1.37 -2.68 -3.01
C PHE A 38 2.44 -3.30 -3.91
N MET A 39 3.26 -4.20 -3.38
CA MET A 39 4.36 -4.83 -4.12
C MET A 39 3.88 -5.69 -5.30
N GLY A 40 2.60 -6.06 -5.35
CA GLY A 40 1.97 -6.70 -6.50
C GLY A 40 1.35 -8.05 -6.14
N PRO A 41 1.11 -8.91 -7.15
CA PRO A 41 0.53 -10.23 -6.92
C PRO A 41 1.38 -11.04 -5.94
N LEU A 42 0.75 -11.69 -4.96
CA LEU A 42 1.40 -12.48 -3.92
C LEU A 42 2.37 -13.55 -4.48
N ASP A 43 2.08 -14.02 -5.69
CA ASP A 43 2.81 -15.09 -6.37
C ASP A 43 4.12 -14.60 -7.01
N ALA A 44 4.28 -13.29 -7.21
CA ALA A 44 5.46 -12.71 -7.84
C ALA A 44 6.66 -12.68 -6.87
N ALA A 45 7.86 -12.78 -7.43
CA ALA A 45 9.09 -12.52 -6.69
C ALA A 45 9.38 -11.02 -6.75
N ILE A 46 9.24 -10.33 -5.61
CA ILE A 46 9.47 -8.88 -5.53
C ILE A 46 10.63 -8.63 -4.55
N ALA A 47 11.52 -7.72 -4.93
CA ALA A 47 12.61 -7.26 -4.10
C ALA A 47 12.11 -6.30 -3.02
N TRP A 48 12.59 -6.52 -1.80
CA TRP A 48 12.42 -5.57 -0.71
C TRP A 48 13.11 -4.24 -1.05
N SER A 49 12.43 -3.14 -0.74
CA SER A 49 12.92 -1.79 -0.97
C SER A 49 12.46 -0.88 0.15
N GLU A 50 13.41 -0.35 0.93
CA GLU A 50 13.13 0.61 2.00
C GLU A 50 12.49 1.89 1.45
N ASN A 51 12.90 2.35 0.27
CA ASN A 51 12.27 3.47 -0.41
C ASN A 51 10.78 3.22 -0.71
N GLY A 52 10.42 1.97 -1.00
CA GLY A 52 9.02 1.57 -1.21
C GLY A 52 8.21 1.60 0.08
N LEU A 53 8.82 1.15 1.19
CA LEU A 53 8.24 1.20 2.52
C LEU A 53 7.98 2.65 2.97
N ASP A 54 8.96 3.54 2.77
CA ASP A 54 8.82 4.98 3.01
C ASP A 54 7.66 5.59 2.21
N GLY A 55 7.50 5.15 0.95
CA GLY A 55 6.38 5.55 0.10
C GLY A 55 5.03 5.21 0.73
N SER A 56 4.88 3.98 1.24
CA SER A 56 3.67 3.53 1.93
C SER A 56 3.39 4.35 3.20
N ARG A 57 4.42 4.70 3.97
CA ARG A 57 4.26 5.55 5.17
C ARG A 57 3.73 6.94 4.79
N ARG A 58 4.36 7.57 3.79
CA ARG A 58 3.95 8.91 3.30
C ARG A 58 2.54 8.90 2.74
N PHE A 59 2.13 7.80 2.10
CA PHE A 59 0.77 7.65 1.61
C PHE A 59 -0.25 7.61 2.76
N LEU A 60 0.02 6.83 3.82
CA LEU A 60 -0.82 6.79 5.02
C LEU A 60 -0.88 8.17 5.70
N ASP A 61 0.25 8.86 5.84
CA ASP A 61 0.28 10.21 6.41
C ASP A 61 -0.54 11.22 5.59
N ARG A 62 -0.53 11.07 4.27
CA ARG A 62 -1.35 11.90 3.38
C ARG A 62 -2.83 11.62 3.56
N ILE A 63 -3.23 10.35 3.68
CA ILE A 63 -4.62 9.99 3.98
C ILE A 63 -5.03 10.55 5.34
N TRP A 64 -4.19 10.39 6.36
CA TRP A 64 -4.45 10.93 7.69
C TRP A 64 -4.72 12.44 7.64
N ARG A 65 -3.85 13.21 6.98
CA ARG A 65 -4.01 14.66 6.79
C ARG A 65 -5.24 15.08 5.97
N LEU A 66 -5.78 14.19 5.14
CA LEU A 66 -7.01 14.47 4.39
C LEU A 66 -8.25 14.23 5.25
N LEU A 67 -8.19 13.25 6.15
CA LEU A 67 -9.32 12.83 6.98
C LEU A 67 -9.39 13.57 8.32
N VAL A 68 -8.25 13.94 8.89
CA VAL A 68 -8.14 14.51 10.24
C VAL A 68 -7.63 15.94 10.15
N THR A 69 -8.36 16.85 10.79
CA THR A 69 -8.01 18.27 10.89
C THR A 69 -7.00 18.52 12.02
N GLU A 70 -6.49 19.74 12.15
CA GLU A 70 -5.52 20.10 13.19
C GLU A 70 -6.05 19.91 14.61
N ASP A 71 -7.38 19.94 14.79
CA ASP A 71 -8.05 19.73 16.07
C ASP A 71 -8.36 18.25 16.38
N ASP A 72 -7.76 17.31 15.63
CA ASP A 72 -7.99 15.87 15.73
C ASP A 72 -9.46 15.45 15.46
N THR A 73 -10.19 16.30 14.73
CA THR A 73 -11.57 16.03 14.30
C THR A 73 -11.63 15.60 12.84
N LEU A 74 -12.63 14.79 12.47
CA LEU A 74 -12.84 14.38 11.09
C LEU A 74 -13.22 15.56 10.20
N THR A 75 -12.62 15.65 9.02
CA THR A 75 -12.96 16.66 8.02
C THR A 75 -14.42 16.52 7.57
N ASP A 76 -15.13 17.64 7.40
CA ASP A 76 -16.54 17.71 6.94
C ASP A 76 -16.80 17.02 5.58
N LYS A 77 -15.74 16.72 4.83
CA LYS A 77 -15.77 15.98 3.56
C LYS A 77 -16.08 14.50 3.74
N VAL A 78 -15.87 13.95 4.93
CA VAL A 78 -16.16 12.56 5.26
C VAL A 78 -17.63 12.47 5.66
N VAL A 79 -18.49 12.21 4.66
CA VAL A 79 -19.93 12.03 4.86
C VAL A 79 -20.27 10.56 5.05
N ALA A 80 -21.15 10.27 6.02
CA ALA A 80 -21.60 8.90 6.34
C ALA A 80 -22.44 8.25 5.22
N GLN A 81 -22.98 9.05 4.29
CA GLN A 81 -23.76 8.56 3.16
C GLN A 81 -23.22 9.16 1.86
N ASN A 82 -22.85 8.28 0.92
CA ASN A 82 -22.42 8.69 -0.41
C ASN A 82 -23.60 9.25 -1.19
N ASN A 83 -23.53 10.52 -1.60
CA ASN A 83 -24.59 11.21 -2.33
C ASN A 83 -24.56 10.97 -3.85
N LYS A 84 -23.75 10.00 -4.34
CA LYS A 84 -23.61 9.59 -5.76
C LYS A 84 -23.29 10.71 -6.75
N SER A 85 -22.97 11.91 -6.26
CA SER A 85 -22.73 13.08 -7.10
C SER A 85 -21.43 12.95 -7.93
N LEU A 86 -20.52 12.08 -7.49
CA LEU A 86 -19.22 11.81 -8.10
C LEU A 86 -19.16 10.48 -8.88
N ASP A 87 -20.27 9.75 -9.01
CA ASP A 87 -20.32 8.43 -9.69
C ASP A 87 -20.14 8.53 -11.22
N LYS A 88 -20.02 9.74 -11.77
CA LYS A 88 -19.88 9.95 -13.22
C LYS A 88 -18.42 9.90 -13.64
N ASN A 89 -18.06 8.75 -14.22
CA ASN A 89 -17.12 8.52 -15.33
C ASN A 89 -16.10 7.41 -15.06
N LEU A 90 -16.56 6.19 -14.73
CA LEU A 90 -15.87 5.01 -15.24
C LEU A 90 -16.25 4.89 -16.73
N SER A 91 -15.35 5.29 -17.61
CA SER A 91 -15.55 5.18 -19.06
C SER A 91 -15.88 3.71 -19.44
N PRO A 92 -16.84 3.45 -20.35
CA PRO A 92 -17.30 2.11 -20.72
C PRO A 92 -16.28 1.27 -21.51
N ASN A 93 -15.00 1.66 -21.56
CA ASN A 93 -13.97 0.95 -22.31
C ASN A 93 -13.51 -0.36 -21.66
N CYS A 94 -13.90 -0.65 -20.40
CA CYS A 94 -13.49 -1.89 -19.72
C CYS A 94 -14.35 -3.12 -20.11
N GLU A 95 -15.56 -2.94 -20.68
CA GLU A 95 -16.45 -4.09 -20.97
C GLU A 95 -16.24 -4.73 -22.36
N LYS A 96 -15.44 -4.14 -23.25
CA LYS A 96 -15.27 -4.63 -24.64
C LYS A 96 -14.07 -5.58 -24.84
N GLY A 97 -13.40 -6.00 -23.77
CA GLY A 97 -12.21 -6.87 -23.85
C GLY A 97 -12.46 -8.38 -23.84
N ASN A 98 -13.68 -8.85 -23.54
CA ASN A 98 -13.93 -10.29 -23.35
C ASN A 98 -15.14 -10.81 -24.13
N ARG A 99 -15.09 -10.67 -25.47
CA ARG A 99 -15.94 -11.42 -26.40
C ARG A 99 -15.21 -11.54 -27.74
N ARG A 100 -14.23 -12.44 -27.80
CA ARG A 100 -13.72 -13.13 -29.01
C ARG A 100 -12.62 -14.12 -28.59
N LEU A 101 -13.04 -15.21 -27.98
CA LEU A 101 -12.61 -16.58 -28.30
C LEU A 101 -13.84 -17.47 -28.11
#